data_AF-A0A9W9HH30-F1
#
_entry.id   AF-A0A9W9HH30-F1
#
_cell.length_a   1.000
_cell.length_b   1.000
_cell.length_c   1.000
_cell.angle_alpha   90.00
_cell.angle_beta   90.00
_cell.angle_gamma   90.00
#
_symmetry.space_group_name_H-M   'P 1'
#
loop_
_entity.id
_entity.type
_entity.pdbx_description
1 polymer ?
#
loop_
_entity_poly.entity_id
_entity_poly.type
_entity_poly.pdbx_seq_one_letter_code
_entity_poly.pdbx_strand_id
1 'polypeptide(L)'
;MTLGNLAAILVFCFYPCMPPRLLPDSYGFYDTVRQGNAESIWVGGKSVNQFAAMPSLHFTYAFVIGCTFLHYSGVLQRLRGQSTQTSSLTQFGFLALAICYPILVLSVIVATANHYWLDAVVAIFTVTLSFYCNRILILLLPLEYAFCWCLRLAKPVPTTGDRACRKRALQVPR
;
A
#
# COMPACT_ATOMS: atom_id res chain seq x y z
N MET A 1 1.52 1.82 -4.57
CA MET A 1 1.56 2.70 -3.38
C MET A 1 1.19 4.13 -3.71
N THR A 2 1.89 4.78 -4.65
CA THR A 2 1.64 6.19 -5.04
C THR A 2 0.19 6.48 -5.44
N LEU A 3 -0.38 5.73 -6.37
CA LEU A 3 -1.76 5.93 -6.81
C LEU A 3 -2.79 5.65 -5.71
N GLY A 4 -2.51 4.70 -4.82
CA GLY A 4 -3.36 4.42 -3.65
C GLY A 4 -3.37 5.57 -2.65
N ASN A 5 -2.22 6.21 -2.40
CA ASN A 5 -2.16 7.41 -1.57
C ASN A 5 -2.92 8.58 -2.19
N LEU A 6 -2.81 8.78 -3.51
CA LEU A 6 -3.58 9.80 -4.21
C LEU A 6 -5.09 9.55 -4.08
N ALA A 7 -5.53 8.29 -4.27
CA ALA A 7 -6.91 7.91 -4.07
C ALA A 7 -7.39 8.16 -2.63
N ALA A 8 -6.56 7.84 -1.64
CA ALA A 8 -6.88 8.12 -0.24
C ALA A 8 -7.02 9.63 0.03
N ILE A 9 -6.12 10.47 -0.49
CA ILE A 9 -6.23 11.93 -0.37
C ILE A 9 -7.54 12.43 -0.98
N LEU A 10 -7.90 11.97 -2.17
CA LEU A 10 -9.17 12.33 -2.80
C LEU A 10 -10.36 11.95 -1.91
N VAL A 11 -10.39 10.72 -1.38
CA VAL A 11 -11.46 10.29 -0.47
C VAL A 11 -11.49 11.14 0.81
N PHE A 12 -10.34 11.45 1.42
CA PHE A 12 -10.29 12.29 2.62
C PHE A 12 -10.81 13.72 2.37
N CYS A 13 -10.64 14.24 1.16
CA CYS A 13 -11.16 15.56 0.78
C CYS A 13 -12.69 15.54 0.59
N PHE A 14 -13.26 14.49 0.00
CA PHE A 14 -14.69 14.43 -0.33
C PHE A 14 -15.55 13.75 0.73
N TYR A 15 -14.97 12.85 1.52
CA TYR A 15 -15.66 12.03 2.51
C TYR A 15 -14.81 11.89 3.79
N PRO A 16 -14.78 12.93 4.65
CA PRO A 16 -14.13 12.82 5.96
C PRO A 16 -14.90 11.83 6.83
N CYS A 17 -14.29 10.69 7.12
CA CYS A 17 -14.87 9.62 7.91
C CYS A 17 -14.37 9.71 9.35
N MET A 18 -15.30 9.81 10.30
CA MET A 18 -14.98 9.86 11.72
C MET A 18 -14.52 8.48 12.23
N PRO A 19 -13.37 8.37 12.91
CA PRO A 19 -12.90 7.10 13.49
C PRO A 19 -13.62 6.75 14.81
N PRO A 20 -13.62 5.46 15.22
CA PRO A 20 -14.31 5.01 16.44
C PRO A 20 -13.88 5.72 17.72
N ARG A 21 -12.60 6.10 17.84
CA ARG A 21 -12.06 6.83 19.00
C ARG A 21 -12.67 8.22 19.27
N LEU A 22 -13.38 8.79 18.30
CA LEU A 22 -14.05 10.09 18.45
C LEU A 22 -15.56 9.95 18.72
N LEU A 23 -16.07 8.72 18.83
CA LEU A 23 -17.47 8.49 19.20
C LEU A 23 -17.74 8.89 20.66
N PRO A 24 -19.00 9.22 20.99
CA PRO A 24 -19.40 9.47 22.38
C PRO A 24 -19.10 8.27 23.28
N ASP A 25 -18.79 8.55 24.56
CA ASP A 25 -18.43 7.53 25.57
C ASP A 25 -19.50 6.43 25.72
N SER A 26 -20.75 6.69 25.35
CA SER A 26 -21.85 5.71 25.34
C SER A 26 -21.56 4.48 24.47
N TYR A 27 -20.67 4.60 23.48
CA TYR A 27 -20.26 3.48 22.62
C TYR A 27 -19.11 2.65 23.22
N GLY A 28 -18.43 3.14 24.26
CA GLY A 28 -17.38 2.40 24.97
C GLY A 28 -16.07 2.22 24.18
N PHE A 29 -15.79 3.04 23.17
CA PHE A 29 -14.51 3.01 22.45
C PHE A 29 -13.46 3.82 23.21
N TYR A 30 -12.30 3.21 23.44
CA TYR A 30 -11.18 3.84 24.12
C TYR A 30 -9.95 3.88 23.21
N ASP A 31 -9.36 5.07 23.05
CA ASP A 31 -8.11 5.25 22.33
C ASP A 31 -6.93 4.80 23.21
N THR A 32 -6.40 3.60 22.94
CA THR A 32 -5.25 3.06 23.66
C THR A 32 -3.92 3.67 23.24
N VAL A 33 -3.86 4.40 22.12
CA VAL A 33 -2.62 5.05 21.62
C VAL A 33 -2.39 6.39 22.31
N ARG A 34 -3.45 7.09 22.69
CA ARG A 34 -3.40 8.37 23.39
C ARG A 34 -3.49 8.25 24.92
N GLN A 35 -3.47 7.01 25.44
CA GLN A 35 -3.48 6.75 26.88
C GLN A 35 -2.06 6.77 27.47
N GLY A 36 -1.88 7.54 28.54
CA GLY A 36 -0.59 7.73 29.19
C GLY A 36 0.44 8.46 28.33
N ASN A 37 1.67 8.63 28.83
CA ASN A 37 2.77 9.26 28.09
C ASN A 37 3.27 8.44 26.88
N ALA A 38 2.42 7.60 26.27
CA ALA A 38 2.71 6.74 25.13
C ALA A 38 2.39 7.40 23.77
N GLU A 39 1.89 8.64 23.76
CA GLU A 39 1.60 9.36 22.54
C GLU A 39 2.90 9.67 21.77
N SER A 40 2.95 9.28 20.50
CA SER A 40 4.07 9.68 19.64
C SER A 40 3.95 11.18 19.30
N ILE A 41 5.09 11.83 19.11
CA ILE A 41 5.20 13.26 18.75
C ILE A 41 4.37 13.60 17.48
N TRP A 42 4.06 12.60 16.66
CA TRP A 42 3.34 12.72 15.39
C TRP A 42 1.81 12.55 15.49
N VAL A 43 1.27 12.11 16.64
CA VAL A 43 -0.16 11.80 16.81
C VAL A 43 -0.98 12.98 17.37
N GLY A 44 -0.33 13.92 18.07
CA GLY A 44 -0.95 15.06 18.74
C GLY A 44 -0.83 16.41 18.01
N GLY A 45 -0.23 16.44 16.82
CA GLY A 45 -0.03 17.68 16.06
C GLY A 45 -1.35 18.30 15.59
N LYS A 46 -1.49 19.63 15.73
CA LYS A 46 -2.66 20.39 15.22
C LYS A 46 -2.87 20.27 13.69
N SER A 47 -1.87 19.77 12.97
CA SER A 47 -1.89 19.61 11.51
C SER A 47 -2.27 18.21 11.02
N VAL A 48 -2.80 17.34 11.89
CA VAL A 48 -3.25 16.00 11.52
C VAL A 48 -4.76 15.96 11.30
N ASN A 49 -5.20 15.45 10.14
CA ASN A 49 -6.64 15.26 9.88
C ASN A 49 -7.19 14.10 10.72
N GLN A 50 -7.92 14.43 11.78
CA GLN A 50 -8.48 13.42 12.68
C GLN A 50 -9.67 12.66 12.08
N PHE A 51 -10.28 13.17 11.02
CA PHE A 51 -11.40 12.56 10.29
C PHE A 51 -10.95 11.78 9.04
N ALA A 52 -9.68 11.41 8.95
CA ALA A 52 -9.15 10.62 7.83
C ALA A 52 -9.17 9.11 8.14
N ALA A 53 -10.32 8.56 8.54
CA ALA A 53 -10.42 7.12 8.85
C ALA A 53 -10.49 6.24 7.59
N MET A 54 -11.12 6.69 6.50
CA MET A 54 -11.38 5.85 5.33
C MET A 54 -10.78 6.44 4.04
N PRO A 55 -10.00 5.69 3.24
CA PRO A 55 -9.53 4.32 3.47
C PRO A 55 -8.37 4.24 4.49
N SER A 56 -8.22 3.09 5.14
CA SER A 56 -7.10 2.88 6.08
C SER A 56 -5.77 2.76 5.34
N LEU A 57 -4.96 3.82 5.36
CA LEU A 57 -3.62 3.81 4.75
C LEU A 57 -2.71 2.77 5.40
N HIS A 58 -2.70 2.66 6.73
CA HIS A 58 -1.93 1.63 7.46
C HIS A 58 -2.19 0.23 6.89
N PHE A 59 -3.47 -0.10 6.69
CA PHE A 59 -3.85 -1.38 6.12
C PHE A 59 -3.54 -1.48 4.62
N THR A 60 -3.68 -0.39 3.85
CA THR A 60 -3.24 -0.34 2.45
C THR A 60 -1.75 -0.72 2.30
N TYR A 61 -0.87 -0.17 3.13
CA TYR A 61 0.56 -0.54 3.13
C TYR A 61 0.75 -2.01 3.52
N ALA A 62 0.11 -2.44 4.62
CA ALA A 62 0.24 -3.80 5.11
C ALA A 62 -0.22 -4.83 4.08
N PHE A 63 -1.35 -4.59 3.43
CA PHE A 63 -1.91 -5.44 2.39
C PHE A 63 -0.97 -5.58 1.19
N VAL A 64 -0.40 -4.48 0.68
CA VAL A 64 0.53 -4.54 -0.47
C VAL A 64 1.82 -5.26 -0.11
N ILE A 65 2.34 -5.05 1.11
CA ILE A 65 3.49 -5.81 1.61
C ILE A 65 3.14 -7.31 1.68
N GLY A 66 1.97 -7.65 2.21
CA GLY A 66 1.45 -9.03 2.24
C GLY A 66 1.34 -9.66 0.85
N CYS A 67 0.77 -8.95 -0.12
CA CYS A 67 0.70 -9.39 -1.52
C CYS A 67 2.09 -9.57 -2.15
N THR A 68 3.06 -8.74 -1.77
CA THR A 68 4.45 -8.85 -2.24
C THR A 68 5.08 -10.13 -1.69
N PHE A 69 4.96 -10.40 -0.39
CA PHE A 69 5.43 -11.66 0.18
C PHE A 69 4.73 -12.88 -0.42
N LEU A 70 3.42 -12.79 -0.67
CA LEU A 70 2.69 -13.86 -1.34
C LEU A 70 3.22 -14.11 -2.76
N HIS A 71 3.55 -13.05 -3.50
CA HIS A 71 4.16 -13.18 -4.83
C HIS A 71 5.55 -13.82 -4.77
N TYR A 72 6.40 -13.41 -3.83
CA TYR A 72 7.75 -13.96 -3.64
C TYR A 72 7.77 -15.38 -3.06
N SER A 73 6.73 -15.78 -2.34
CA SER A 73 6.59 -17.16 -1.83
C SER A 73 6.60 -18.22 -2.94
N GLY A 74 6.28 -17.83 -4.19
CA GLY A 74 6.20 -18.75 -5.32
C GLY A 74 4.96 -19.66 -5.29
N VAL A 75 4.11 -19.61 -4.25
CA VAL A 75 2.89 -20.42 -4.14
C VAL A 75 1.99 -20.22 -5.36
N LEU A 76 1.75 -18.97 -5.74
CA LEU A 76 0.91 -18.64 -6.91
C LEU A 76 1.52 -19.12 -8.23
N GLN A 77 2.85 -19.13 -8.34
CA GLN A 77 3.55 -19.61 -9.54
C GLN A 77 3.48 -21.13 -9.64
N ARG A 78 3.65 -21.83 -8.50
CA ARG A 78 3.50 -23.29 -8.42
C ARG A 78 2.07 -23.75 -8.74
N LEU A 79 1.06 -23.07 -8.21
CA LEU A 79 -0.35 -23.33 -8.53
C LEU A 79 -0.65 -23.13 -10.02
N ARG A 80 0.10 -22.24 -10.69
CA ARG A 80 0.01 -22.01 -12.15
C ARG A 80 0.89 -22.97 -12.97
N GLY A 81 1.46 -24.00 -12.36
CA GLY A 81 2.31 -25.00 -13.02
C GLY A 81 3.71 -24.52 -13.38
N GLN A 82 4.17 -23.39 -12.83
CA GLN A 82 5.52 -22.88 -13.09
C GLN A 82 6.52 -23.48 -12.11
N SER A 83 7.72 -23.82 -12.62
CA SER A 83 8.81 -24.31 -11.79
C SER A 83 9.34 -23.20 -10.88
N THR A 84 9.30 -23.45 -9.57
CA THR A 84 9.80 -22.54 -8.53
C THR A 84 11.04 -23.16 -7.90
N GLN A 85 12.16 -22.45 -7.82
CA GLN A 85 13.39 -22.94 -7.18
C GLN A 85 13.46 -22.67 -5.66
N THR A 86 12.35 -22.22 -5.05
CA THR A 86 12.32 -21.86 -3.62
C THR A 86 12.18 -23.09 -2.74
N SER A 87 12.95 -23.16 -1.67
CA SER A 87 12.85 -24.25 -0.68
C SER A 87 11.51 -24.22 0.06
N SER A 88 11.00 -25.39 0.48
CA SER A 88 9.70 -25.48 1.17
C SER A 88 9.63 -24.64 2.44
N LEU A 89 10.75 -24.50 3.17
CA LEU A 89 10.84 -23.68 4.38
C LEU A 89 10.75 -22.19 4.09
N THR A 90 11.46 -21.69 3.06
CA THR A 90 11.40 -20.27 2.70
C THR A 90 10.02 -19.89 2.16
N GLN A 91 9.41 -20.78 1.38
CA GLN A 91 8.03 -20.61 0.90
C GLN A 91 7.03 -20.51 2.05
N PHE A 92 7.12 -21.40 3.04
CA PHE A 92 6.27 -21.34 4.24
C PHE A 92 6.49 -20.04 5.01
N GLY A 93 7.76 -19.63 5.21
CA GLY A 93 8.10 -18.38 5.88
C GLY A 93 7.48 -17.15 5.19
N PHE A 94 7.61 -17.03 3.87
CA PHE A 94 7.01 -15.93 3.12
C PHE A 94 5.48 -15.97 3.13
N LEU A 95 4.87 -17.16 3.07
CA LEU A 95 3.42 -17.29 3.16
C LEU A 95 2.89 -16.89 4.54
N ALA A 96 3.58 -17.29 5.60
CA ALA A 96 3.25 -16.88 6.96
C ALA A 96 3.35 -15.36 7.10
N LEU A 97 4.43 -14.74 6.63
CA LEU A 97 4.58 -13.28 6.65
C LEU A 97 3.50 -12.57 5.81
N ALA A 98 3.12 -13.15 4.66
CA ALA A 98 2.08 -12.59 3.80
C ALA A 98 0.71 -12.48 4.48
N ILE A 99 0.41 -13.39 5.41
CA ILE A 99 -0.88 -13.47 6.11
C ILE A 99 -0.78 -12.78 7.48
N CYS A 100 0.23 -13.12 8.27
CA CYS A 100 0.38 -12.63 9.64
C CYS A 100 0.56 -11.11 9.69
N TYR A 101 1.30 -10.51 8.76
CA TYR A 101 1.58 -9.07 8.82
C TYR A 101 0.33 -8.20 8.57
N PRO A 102 -0.48 -8.41 7.51
CA PRO A 102 -1.74 -7.69 7.35
C PRO A 102 -2.73 -7.91 8.50
N ILE A 103 -2.82 -9.14 9.02
CA ILE A 103 -3.72 -9.46 10.15
C ILE A 103 -3.27 -8.71 11.41
N LEU A 104 -1.97 -8.71 11.71
CA LEU A 104 -1.44 -7.98 12.87
C LEU A 104 -1.77 -6.49 12.76
N VAL A 105 -1.51 -5.87 11.60
CA VAL A 105 -1.82 -4.44 11.39
C VAL A 105 -3.32 -4.17 11.52
N LEU A 106 -4.18 -5.03 10.95
CA LEU A 106 -5.64 -4.92 11.09
C LEU A 106 -6.09 -4.99 12.55
N SER A 107 -5.57 -5.96 13.29
CA SER A 107 -5.85 -6.11 14.72
C SER A 107 -5.42 -4.86 15.50
N VAL A 108 -4.24 -4.32 15.22
CA VAL A 108 -3.76 -3.10 15.89
C VAL A 108 -4.65 -1.89 15.58
N ILE A 109 -5.00 -1.63 14.33
CA ILE A 109 -5.80 -0.44 13.98
C ILE A 109 -7.24 -0.50 14.53
N VAL A 110 -7.81 -1.70 14.66
CA VAL A 110 -9.14 -1.92 15.25
C VAL A 110 -9.07 -1.86 16.78
N ALA A 111 -8.09 -2.54 17.40
CA ALA A 111 -7.91 -2.55 18.85
C ALA A 111 -7.57 -1.17 19.42
N THR A 112 -6.97 -0.30 18.61
CA THR A 112 -6.68 1.09 18.97
C THR A 112 -7.84 2.05 18.66
N ALA A 113 -9.00 1.53 18.25
CA ALA A 113 -10.18 2.31 17.88
C ALA A 113 -9.93 3.37 16.80
N ASN A 114 -8.89 3.19 15.97
CA ASN A 114 -8.50 4.14 14.94
C ASN A 114 -9.26 3.93 13.62
N HIS A 115 -9.70 2.71 13.36
CA HIS A 115 -10.36 2.33 12.11
C HIS A 115 -11.47 1.30 12.34
N TYR A 116 -12.49 1.35 11.50
CA TYR A 116 -13.48 0.28 11.38
C TYR A 116 -12.97 -0.83 10.46
N TRP A 117 -13.56 -2.02 10.58
CA TRP A 117 -13.35 -3.11 9.61
C TRP A 117 -13.69 -2.70 8.17
N LEU A 118 -14.70 -1.83 8.00
CA LEU A 118 -15.09 -1.31 6.69
C LEU A 118 -13.96 -0.49 6.04
N ASP A 119 -13.19 0.26 6.83
CA ASP A 119 -12.07 1.05 6.32
C ASP A 119 -11.00 0.16 5.68
N ALA A 120 -10.80 -1.04 6.22
CA ALA A 120 -9.91 -2.06 5.67
C ALA A 120 -10.44 -2.68 4.37
N VAL A 121 -11.76 -2.92 4.29
CA VAL A 121 -12.41 -3.42 3.06
C VAL A 121 -12.28 -2.39 1.93
N VAL A 122 -12.55 -1.12 2.21
CA VAL A 122 -12.39 -0.03 1.23
C VAL A 122 -10.92 0.16 0.87
N ALA A 123 -9.99 -0.03 1.80
CA ALA A 123 -8.56 -0.03 1.50
C ALA A 123 -8.16 -1.14 0.51
N ILE A 124 -8.69 -2.37 0.65
CA ILE A 124 -8.45 -3.46 -0.33
C ILE A 124 -9.01 -3.11 -1.70
N PHE A 125 -10.23 -2.57 -1.75
CA PHE A 125 -10.86 -2.21 -3.01
C PHE A 125 -10.09 -1.09 -3.73
N THR A 126 -9.79 -0.01 -3.01
CA THR A 126 -9.08 1.16 -3.57
C THR A 126 -7.66 0.82 -4.02
N VAL A 127 -6.93 -0.01 -3.28
CA VAL A 127 -5.57 -0.40 -3.66
C VAL A 127 -5.55 -1.37 -4.85
N THR A 128 -6.52 -2.28 -4.90
CA THR A 128 -6.70 -3.19 -6.05
C THR A 128 -7.03 -2.40 -7.30
N LEU A 129 -7.98 -1.46 -7.23
CA LEU A 129 -8.31 -0.56 -8.34
C LEU A 129 -7.08 0.25 -8.77
N SER A 130 -6.34 0.80 -7.81
CA SER A 130 -5.09 1.52 -8.07
C SER A 130 -4.05 0.65 -8.76
N PHE A 131 -3.95 -0.63 -8.41
CA PHE A 131 -3.03 -1.56 -9.06
C PHE A 131 -3.35 -1.73 -10.56
N TYR A 132 -4.63 -1.89 -10.91
CA TYR A 132 -5.07 -2.00 -12.30
C TYR A 132 -4.94 -0.68 -13.07
N CYS A 133 -5.24 0.44 -12.42
CA CYS A 133 -5.17 1.78 -13.03
C CYS A 133 -3.76 2.38 -13.03
N ASN A 134 -2.75 1.70 -12.46
CA ASN A 134 -1.40 2.24 -12.28
C ASN A 134 -0.73 2.73 -13.58
N ARG A 135 -1.17 2.21 -14.74
CA ARG A 135 -0.72 2.64 -16.07
C ARG A 135 -1.03 4.11 -16.36
N ILE A 136 -2.02 4.71 -15.70
CA ILE A 136 -2.36 6.13 -15.88
C ILE A 136 -1.18 7.06 -15.54
N LEU A 137 -0.28 6.63 -14.66
CA LEU A 137 0.91 7.41 -14.29
C LEU A 137 1.87 7.60 -15.47
N ILE A 138 1.78 6.78 -16.52
CA ILE A 138 2.55 6.97 -17.76
C ILE A 138 2.17 8.28 -18.45
N LEU A 139 0.94 8.79 -18.25
CA LEU A 139 0.53 10.09 -18.77
C LEU A 139 1.33 11.25 -18.15
N LEU A 140 1.97 11.04 -16.99
CA LEU A 140 2.83 12.04 -16.35
C LEU A 140 4.26 12.06 -16.92
N LEU A 141 4.61 11.18 -17.87
CA LEU A 141 5.93 11.17 -18.50
C LEU A 141 6.32 12.52 -19.12
N PRO A 142 5.46 13.23 -19.89
CA PRO A 142 5.83 14.54 -20.45
C PRO A 142 6.18 15.56 -19.37
N LEU A 143 5.48 15.51 -18.24
CA LEU A 143 5.73 16.36 -17.08
C LEU A 143 7.06 16.01 -16.40
N GLU A 144 7.38 14.72 -16.26
CA GLU A 144 8.69 14.25 -15.80
C GLU A 144 9.83 14.77 -16.70
N TYR A 145 9.65 14.70 -18.03
CA TYR A 145 10.63 15.23 -18.99
C TYR A 145 10.84 16.74 -18.84
N ALA A 146 9.76 17.50 -18.75
CA ALA A 146 9.83 18.94 -18.54
C ALA A 146 10.53 19.26 -17.21
N PHE A 147 10.22 18.52 -16.14
CA PHE A 147 10.86 18.70 -14.83
C PHE A 147 12.36 18.44 -14.86
N CYS A 148 12.80 17.31 -15.44
CA CYS A 148 14.23 17.01 -15.61
C CYS A 148 14.93 18.05 -16.47
N TRP A 149 14.28 18.52 -17.54
CA TRP A 149 14.83 19.57 -18.41
C TRP A 149 15.02 20.90 -17.66
N CYS A 150 14.00 21.36 -16.92
CA CYS A 150 14.06 22.58 -16.11
C CYS A 150 15.19 22.54 -15.08
N LEU A 151 15.40 21.38 -14.44
CA LEU A 151 16.44 21.20 -13.44
C LEU A 151 17.81 20.81 -14.03
N ARG A 152 17.91 20.68 -15.36
CA ARG A 152 19.12 20.18 -16.07
C ARG A 152 19.62 18.84 -15.52
N LEU A 153 18.68 17.99 -15.10
CA LEU A 153 18.98 16.65 -14.59
C LEU A 153 18.95 15.62 -15.73
N ALA A 154 19.90 14.70 -15.72
CA ALA A 154 19.88 13.56 -16.63
C ALA A 154 18.75 12.59 -16.21
N LYS A 155 17.94 12.17 -17.18
CA LYS A 155 16.89 11.17 -16.93
C LYS A 155 17.54 9.80 -16.66
N PRO A 156 17.22 9.13 -15.54
CA PRO A 156 17.74 7.80 -15.26
C PRO A 156 17.21 6.78 -16.27
N VAL A 157 18.06 5.84 -16.67
CA VAL A 157 17.66 4.74 -17.56
C VAL A 157 16.71 3.81 -16.79
N PRO A 158 15.52 3.49 -17.31
CA PRO A 158 14.57 2.63 -16.60
C PRO A 158 15.15 1.22 -16.39
N THR A 159 15.42 0.87 -15.14
CA THR A 159 15.96 -0.46 -14.76
C THR A 159 14.90 -1.55 -14.77
N THR A 160 13.61 -1.18 -14.87
CA THR A 160 12.47 -2.08 -14.74
C THR A 160 11.60 -1.99 -16.00
N GLY A 161 11.39 -3.11 -16.71
CA GLY A 161 10.54 -3.18 -17.91
C GLY A 161 11.27 -3.45 -19.23
N ASP A 162 12.58 -3.21 -19.31
CA ASP A 162 13.38 -3.36 -20.53
C ASP A 162 13.65 -4.81 -20.97
N ARG A 163 13.23 -5.81 -20.20
CA ARG A 163 13.44 -7.23 -20.56
C ARG A 163 12.80 -7.59 -21.90
N ALA A 164 11.64 -7.02 -22.23
CA ALA A 164 10.97 -7.28 -23.50
C ALA A 164 11.69 -6.60 -24.68
N CYS A 165 12.16 -5.36 -24.49
CA CYS A 165 12.89 -4.61 -25.51
C CYS A 165 14.29 -5.22 -25.78
N ARG A 166 15.00 -5.65 -24.73
CA ARG A 166 16.27 -6.38 -24.87
C ARG A 166 16.11 -7.74 -25.56
N LYS A 167 15.07 -8.51 -25.22
CA LYS A 167 14.81 -9.80 -25.88
C LYS A 167 14.53 -9.61 -27.38
N ARG A 168 13.80 -8.57 -27.77
CA ARG A 168 13.57 -8.23 -29.19
C ARG A 168 14.85 -7.77 -29.90
N ALA A 169 15.66 -6.93 -29.26
CA ALA A 169 16.92 -6.45 -29.83
C ALA A 169 17.95 -7.58 -30.04
N LEU A 170 17.93 -8.61 -29.18
CA LEU A 170 18.78 -9.80 -29.31
C LEU A 170 18.28 -10.81 -30.38
N GLN A 171 17.05 -10.67 -30.87
CA GLN A 171 16.45 -11.57 -31.87
C GLN A 171 16.55 -11.03 -33.30
N VAL A 172 17.10 -9.83 -33.51
CA VAL A 172 17.36 -9.30 -34.86
C VAL A 172 18.70 -9.87 -35.34
N PRO A 173 18.73 -10.76 -36.35
CA PRO A 173 19.98 -11.18 -36.96
C PRO A 173 20.65 -9.97 -37.62
N ARG A 174 21.97 -9.85 -37.43
CA ARG A 174 22.81 -8.80 -38.04
C ARG A 174 22.86 -8.92 -39.56
#